data_AF-A0A1X7SFH9-F1
#
_entry.id   AF-A0A1X7SFH9-F1
#
_cell.length_a   1.000
_cell.length_b   1.000
_cell.length_c   1.000
_cell.angle_alpha   90.00
_cell.angle_beta   90.00
_cell.angle_gamma   90.00
#
_symmetry.space_group_name_H-M   'P 1'
#
loop_
_entity.id
_entity.type
_entity.pdbx_description
1 polymer ?
#
loop_
_entity_poly.entity_id
_entity_poly.type
_entity_poly.pdbx_seq_one_letter_code
_entity_poly.pdbx_strand_id
1 'polypeptide(L)'
;MSSIHVTVPIVFWGHHPPVHDITCMTRTEEDKGVATGTKTGQICIWDLYRKRINGEFVLCPRLLLLGMQSSVLSLAFVKNWSGDRDRIVSLSKNGCIALWDGKDGTCLKTVNNLGNGMHYGIKSIARPAIKETLIAVWGQYHNIFILDPNTLE
;
A
#
# COMPACT_ATOMS: atom_id res chain seq x y z
N MET A 1 6.83 35.86 5.80
CA MET A 1 6.46 34.57 6.41
C MET A 1 5.64 33.81 5.38
N SER A 2 6.20 32.75 4.80
CA SER A 2 5.50 31.93 3.80
C SER A 2 4.37 31.15 4.47
N SER A 3 3.14 31.41 4.04
CA SER A 3 1.95 30.64 4.42
C SER A 3 2.15 29.18 4.00
N ILE A 4 2.22 28.27 4.97
CA ILE A 4 2.25 26.83 4.70
C ILE A 4 0.82 26.43 4.35
N HIS A 5 0.53 26.30 3.06
CA HIS A 5 -0.76 25.78 2.59
C HIS A 5 -0.77 24.26 2.77
N VAL A 6 -1.42 23.80 3.84
CA VAL A 6 -1.69 22.38 4.07
C VAL A 6 -2.97 22.02 3.31
N THR A 7 -2.85 21.16 2.29
CA THR A 7 -4.01 20.58 1.60
C THR A 7 -4.31 19.23 2.21
N VAL A 8 -5.45 19.11 2.91
CA VAL A 8 -5.89 17.84 3.51
C VAL A 8 -7.02 17.27 2.65
N PRO A 9 -6.81 16.17 1.92
CA PRO A 9 -7.89 15.50 1.21
C PRO A 9 -8.82 14.83 2.22
N ILE A 10 -10.10 15.22 2.22
CA ILE A 10 -11.13 14.58 3.04
C ILE A 10 -11.96 13.68 2.14
N VAL A 11 -12.10 12.42 2.54
CA VAL A 11 -12.92 11.44 1.85
C VAL A 11 -14.14 11.15 2.72
N PHE A 12 -15.30 11.59 2.26
CA PHE A 12 -16.57 11.20 2.85
C PHE A 12 -17.03 9.91 2.18
N TRP A 13 -16.96 8.81 2.91
CA TRP A 13 -17.73 7.63 2.55
C TRP A 13 -19.20 7.94 2.76
N GLY A 14 -20.05 7.56 1.80
CA GLY A 14 -21.49 7.52 2.04
C GLY A 14 -21.82 6.45 3.09
N HIS A 15 -23.07 6.01 3.15
CA HIS A 15 -23.45 4.88 4.01
C HIS A 15 -22.69 3.58 3.70
N HIS A 16 -22.01 3.52 2.55
CA HIS A 16 -21.17 2.41 2.13
C HIS A 16 -19.87 2.95 1.51
N PRO A 17 -18.76 2.19 1.59
CA PRO A 17 -17.57 2.47 0.79
C PRO A 17 -17.94 2.48 -0.70
N PRO A 18 -17.23 3.24 -1.55
CA PRO A 18 -17.49 3.30 -2.97
C PRO A 18 -17.26 1.93 -3.59
N VAL A 19 -18.02 1.63 -4.63
CA VAL A 19 -17.73 0.49 -5.50
C VAL A 19 -16.45 0.81 -6.26
N HIS A 20 -15.47 -0.08 -6.18
CA HIS A 20 -14.23 0.04 -6.92
C HIS A 20 -13.77 -1.34 -7.41
N ASP A 21 -13.23 -1.39 -8.62
CA ASP A 21 -12.71 -2.61 -9.23
C ASP A 21 -11.41 -3.00 -8.52
N ILE A 22 -11.51 -3.87 -7.51
CA ILE A 22 -10.36 -4.36 -6.74
C ILE A 22 -9.52 -5.28 -7.63
N THR A 23 -8.27 -4.92 -7.83
CA THR A 23 -7.30 -5.67 -8.63
C THR A 23 -6.31 -6.45 -7.79
N CYS A 24 -6.05 -6.00 -6.56
CA CYS A 24 -5.14 -6.66 -5.62
C CYS A 24 -5.51 -6.37 -4.17
N MET A 25 -5.03 -7.23 -3.25
CA MET A 25 -5.23 -7.12 -1.82
C MET A 25 -3.99 -7.59 -1.06
N THR A 26 -3.70 -6.95 0.08
CA THR A 26 -2.72 -7.44 1.07
C THR A 26 -3.27 -7.27 2.49
N ARG A 27 -2.78 -8.08 3.43
CA ARG A 27 -3.03 -7.86 4.86
C ARG A 27 -2.24 -6.65 5.37
N THR A 28 -2.79 -5.95 6.35
CA THR A 28 -2.08 -4.92 7.15
C THR A 28 -1.81 -5.46 8.56
N GLU A 29 -0.98 -4.77 9.35
CA GLU A 29 -0.67 -5.01 10.79
C GLU A 29 -1.37 -6.23 11.43
N GLU A 30 -0.61 -7.27 11.85
CA GLU A 30 -1.06 -8.35 12.75
C GLU A 30 -2.58 -8.71 12.66
N ASP A 31 -3.12 -8.82 11.45
CA ASP A 31 -4.52 -9.16 11.12
C ASP A 31 -5.62 -8.19 11.54
N LYS A 32 -5.27 -6.95 11.78
CA LYS A 32 -6.25 -5.91 12.11
C LYS A 32 -6.91 -5.28 10.89
N GLY A 33 -6.58 -5.72 9.67
CA GLY A 33 -7.10 -5.09 8.47
C GLY A 33 -6.56 -5.64 7.16
N VAL A 34 -6.95 -4.99 6.07
CA VAL A 34 -6.47 -5.25 4.72
C VAL A 34 -6.24 -3.94 3.98
N ALA A 35 -5.43 -3.97 2.94
CA ALA A 35 -5.34 -2.91 1.95
C ALA A 35 -5.75 -3.47 0.60
N THR A 36 -6.55 -2.71 -0.15
CA THR A 36 -6.98 -3.07 -1.51
C THR A 36 -6.52 -2.02 -2.50
N GLY A 37 -6.10 -2.46 -3.68
CA GLY A 37 -5.75 -1.58 -4.81
C GLY A 37 -6.79 -1.68 -5.90
N THR A 38 -7.01 -0.58 -6.63
CA THR A 38 -8.05 -0.50 -7.65
C THR A 38 -7.47 -0.41 -9.07
N LYS A 39 -8.32 -0.73 -10.05
CA LYS A 39 -8.02 -0.56 -11.49
C LYS A 39 -7.72 0.90 -11.89
N THR A 40 -8.20 1.86 -11.10
CA THR A 40 -8.03 3.31 -11.32
C THR A 40 -6.93 3.94 -10.47
N GLY A 41 -6.17 3.15 -9.71
CA GLY A 41 -5.01 3.64 -8.95
C GLY A 41 -5.31 4.13 -7.53
N GLN A 42 -6.55 4.01 -7.05
CA GLN A 42 -6.79 4.23 -5.63
C GLN A 42 -6.32 3.03 -4.81
N ILE A 43 -5.96 3.29 -3.55
CA ILE A 43 -5.70 2.24 -2.58
C ILE A 43 -6.55 2.53 -1.35
N CYS A 44 -7.33 1.56 -0.90
CA CYS A 44 -8.14 1.67 0.30
C CYS A 44 -7.46 0.87 1.42
N ILE A 45 -7.31 1.46 2.60
CA ILE A 45 -6.93 0.73 3.81
C ILE A 45 -8.19 0.50 4.65
N TRP A 46 -8.35 -0.73 5.11
CA TRP A 46 -9.51 -1.22 5.81
C TRP A 46 -9.09 -1.77 7.16
N ASP A 47 -9.84 -1.45 8.19
CA ASP A 47 -9.66 -2.04 9.52
C ASP A 47 -10.74 -3.10 9.75
N LEU A 48 -10.33 -4.25 10.27
CA LEU A 48 -11.20 -5.31 10.72
C LEU A 48 -11.86 -4.91 12.03
N TYR A 49 -13.18 -4.77 11.98
CA TYR A 49 -13.96 -4.51 13.17
C TYR A 49 -13.92 -5.74 14.08
N ARG A 50 -13.38 -5.58 15.30
CA ARG A 50 -13.15 -6.70 16.23
C ARG A 50 -14.42 -7.43 16.64
N LYS A 51 -15.55 -6.71 16.70
CA LYS A 51 -16.85 -7.30 17.04
C LYS A 51 -17.54 -7.76 15.77
N ARG A 52 -18.18 -8.92 15.82
CA ARG A 52 -19.03 -9.36 14.72
C ARG A 52 -20.34 -8.58 14.75
N ILE A 53 -20.82 -8.15 13.59
CA ILE A 53 -22.15 -7.59 13.41
C ILE A 53 -22.99 -8.69 12.78
N ASN A 54 -24.08 -9.10 13.43
CA ASN A 54 -24.94 -10.19 12.98
C ASN A 54 -24.18 -11.53 12.72
N GLY A 55 -23.09 -11.78 13.44
CA GLY A 55 -22.27 -13.00 13.28
C GLY A 55 -21.21 -12.93 12.17
N GLU A 56 -21.14 -11.81 11.43
CA GLU A 56 -20.20 -11.62 10.33
C GLU A 56 -19.02 -10.72 10.71
N PHE A 57 -17.87 -10.93 10.06
CA PHE A 57 -16.72 -10.03 10.14
C PHE A 57 -16.97 -8.81 9.25
N VAL A 58 -16.69 -7.62 9.78
CA VAL A 58 -16.90 -6.37 9.06
C VAL A 58 -15.58 -5.65 8.87
N LEU A 59 -15.28 -5.26 7.63
CA LEU A 59 -14.17 -4.38 7.30
C LEU A 59 -14.71 -2.95 7.17
N CYS A 60 -14.13 -2.02 7.92
CA CYS A 60 -14.45 -0.61 7.87
C CYS A 60 -13.35 0.14 7.10
N PRO A 61 -13.69 0.95 6.08
CA PRO A 61 -12.68 1.74 5.39
C PRO A 61 -12.09 2.78 6.34
N ARG A 62 -10.77 2.85 6.42
CA ARG A 62 -10.04 3.81 7.26
C ARG A 62 -9.40 4.92 6.44
N LEU A 63 -8.70 4.58 5.36
CA LEU A 63 -8.00 5.55 4.51
C LEU A 63 -8.25 5.27 3.03
N LEU A 64 -8.23 6.33 2.23
CA LEU A 64 -8.16 6.28 0.78
C LEU A 64 -6.90 7.01 0.33
N LEU A 65 -5.94 6.25 -0.20
CA LEU A 65 -4.69 6.76 -0.73
C LEU A 65 -4.92 7.13 -2.20
N LEU A 66 -4.56 8.37 -2.54
CA LEU A 66 -4.66 8.91 -3.89
C LEU A 66 -3.24 9.30 -4.34
N GLY A 67 -2.82 8.78 -5.49
CA GLY A 67 -1.53 9.14 -6.09
C GLY A 67 -1.01 8.16 -7.14
N MET A 68 -1.47 6.90 -7.18
CA MET A 68 -1.22 6.08 -8.37
C MET A 68 -2.09 6.57 -9.53
N GLN A 69 -1.47 6.70 -10.69
CA GLN A 69 -2.11 7.17 -11.92
C GLN A 69 -2.54 6.02 -12.84
N SER A 70 -2.37 4.77 -12.39
CA SER A 70 -2.65 3.56 -13.17
C SER A 70 -3.12 2.44 -12.24
N SER A 71 -3.68 1.39 -12.84
CA SER A 71 -4.16 0.18 -12.13
C SER A 71 -3.11 -0.33 -11.16
N VAL A 72 -3.48 -0.48 -9.90
CA VAL A 72 -2.61 -1.10 -8.89
C VAL A 72 -2.58 -2.60 -9.16
N LEU A 73 -1.41 -3.14 -9.49
CA LEU A 73 -1.26 -4.57 -9.77
C LEU A 73 -1.00 -5.38 -8.50
N SER A 74 -0.30 -4.77 -7.54
CA SER A 74 0.14 -5.49 -6.35
C SER A 74 0.42 -4.52 -5.20
N LEU A 75 0.22 -5.01 -3.98
CA LEU A 75 0.46 -4.30 -2.73
C LEU A 75 1.32 -5.17 -1.82
N ALA A 76 2.23 -4.54 -1.07
CA ALA A 76 3.02 -5.18 -0.04
C ALA A 76 2.95 -4.37 1.25
N PHE A 77 2.62 -5.04 2.36
CA PHE A 77 2.73 -4.43 3.68
C PHE A 77 4.15 -4.58 4.21
N VAL A 78 4.73 -3.49 4.69
CA VAL A 78 6.09 -3.44 5.22
C VAL A 78 6.00 -3.06 6.69
N LYS A 79 6.38 -4.02 7.54
CA LYS A 79 6.49 -3.82 8.98
C LYS A 79 7.73 -3.00 9.28
N ASN A 80 7.58 -1.93 10.04
CA ASN A 80 8.71 -1.18 10.54
C ASN A 80 9.17 -1.74 11.91
N TRP A 81 10.37 -2.28 11.95
CA TRP A 81 10.90 -2.94 13.16
C TRP A 81 11.49 -1.98 14.18
N SER A 82 11.68 -0.71 13.80
CA SER A 82 12.13 0.36 14.71
C SER A 82 11.02 0.86 15.64
N GLY A 83 9.78 0.33 15.51
CA GLY A 83 8.61 0.82 16.23
C GLY A 83 8.02 2.10 15.64
N ASP A 84 8.58 2.57 14.54
CA ASP A 84 8.03 3.63 13.71
C ASP A 84 6.75 3.18 13.00
N ARG A 85 6.15 4.11 12.27
CA ARG A 85 4.91 3.87 11.52
C ARG A 85 5.13 2.81 10.43
N ASP A 86 4.19 1.86 10.36
CA ASP A 86 4.17 0.86 9.30
C ASP A 86 3.94 1.49 7.92
N ARG A 87 4.24 0.71 6.88
CA ARG A 87 4.28 1.19 5.51
C ARG A 87 3.55 0.26 4.57
N ILE A 88 3.08 0.81 3.47
CA ILE A 88 2.55 0.04 2.35
C ILE A 88 3.35 0.42 1.12
N VAL A 89 3.71 -0.57 0.31
CA VAL A 89 4.23 -0.34 -1.04
C VAL A 89 3.22 -0.80 -2.05
N SER A 90 3.03 -0.01 -3.08
CA SER A 90 2.16 -0.32 -4.21
C SER A 90 2.97 -0.39 -5.49
N LEU A 91 2.61 -1.31 -6.38
CA LEU A 91 3.07 -1.38 -7.75
C LEU A 91 1.88 -1.19 -8.68
N SER A 92 2.03 -0.32 -9.67
CA SER A 92 1.02 -0.09 -10.69
C SER A 92 1.45 -0.57 -12.08
N LYS A 93 0.48 -0.67 -12.99
CA LYS A 93 0.65 -1.28 -14.31
C LYS A 93 1.65 -0.55 -15.23
N ASN A 94 1.88 0.75 -15.00
CA ASN A 94 2.88 1.52 -15.73
C ASN A 94 4.29 1.41 -15.12
N GLY A 95 4.49 0.49 -14.17
CA GLY A 95 5.78 0.27 -13.50
C GLY A 95 6.05 1.23 -12.34
N CYS A 96 5.12 2.13 -12.01
CA CYS A 96 5.27 3.05 -10.88
C CYS A 96 5.13 2.30 -9.56
N ILE A 97 6.15 2.42 -8.71
CA ILE A 97 6.20 1.90 -7.34
C ILE A 97 6.10 3.09 -6.39
N ALA A 98 5.19 3.03 -5.41
CA ALA A 98 5.03 4.07 -4.41
C ALA A 98 5.05 3.51 -2.99
N LEU A 99 5.70 4.25 -2.08
CA LEU A 99 5.76 4.01 -0.65
C LEU A 99 4.77 4.93 0.06
N TRP A 100 3.96 4.37 0.94
CA TRP A 100 2.91 5.07 1.67
C TRP A 100 3.10 4.89 3.17
N ASP A 101 2.83 5.95 3.94
CA ASP A 101 2.68 5.85 5.38
C ASP A 101 1.35 5.14 5.71
N GLY A 102 1.41 4.02 6.44
CA GLY A 102 0.23 3.24 6.78
C GLY A 102 -0.71 3.93 7.79
N LYS A 103 -0.23 4.93 8.54
CA LYS A 103 -0.99 5.62 9.59
C LYS A 103 -1.85 6.74 9.03
N ASP A 104 -1.27 7.64 8.24
CA ASP A 104 -1.96 8.82 7.69
C ASP A 104 -2.18 8.76 6.17
N GLY A 105 -1.60 7.77 5.50
CA GLY A 105 -1.79 7.57 4.07
C GLY A 105 -0.96 8.50 3.18
N THR A 106 0.00 9.22 3.75
CA THR A 106 0.86 10.12 2.97
C THR A 106 1.72 9.31 2.00
N CYS A 107 1.78 9.74 0.74
CA CYS A 107 2.75 9.21 -0.23
C CYS A 107 4.15 9.75 0.13
N LEU A 108 5.05 8.86 0.52
CA LEU A 108 6.40 9.21 0.96
C LEU A 108 7.41 9.23 -0.18
N LYS A 109 7.31 8.27 -1.12
CA LYS A 109 8.22 8.16 -2.26
C LYS A 109 7.52 7.51 -3.45
N THR A 110 7.97 7.86 -4.66
CA THR A 110 7.51 7.25 -5.90
C THR A 110 8.70 7.03 -6.83
N VAL A 111 8.78 5.86 -7.46
CA VAL A 111 9.85 5.44 -8.37
C VAL A 111 9.22 4.87 -9.64
N ASN A 112 9.68 5.31 -10.81
CA ASN A 112 9.18 4.89 -12.13
C ASN A 112 10.24 4.24 -13.01
N ASN A 113 11.49 4.19 -12.52
CA ASN A 113 12.68 3.81 -13.28
C ASN A 113 13.36 2.57 -12.71
N LEU A 114 12.61 1.70 -12.02
CA LEU A 114 13.16 0.49 -11.43
C LEU A 114 13.48 -0.56 -12.52
N GLY A 115 14.67 -0.48 -13.09
CA GLY A 115 15.12 -1.40 -14.13
C GLY A 115 14.34 -1.26 -15.45
N ASN A 116 14.83 -1.95 -16.47
CA ASN A 116 14.15 -2.03 -17.76
C ASN A 116 13.27 -3.28 -17.78
N GLY A 117 11.95 -3.13 -17.72
CA GLY A 117 11.03 -4.26 -17.85
C GLY A 117 9.63 -4.01 -17.30
N MET A 118 8.72 -4.94 -17.60
CA MET A 118 7.36 -4.91 -17.09
C MET A 118 7.30 -5.60 -15.72
N HIS A 119 6.93 -4.89 -14.67
CA HIS A 119 6.72 -5.47 -13.35
C HIS A 119 5.32 -6.09 -13.23
N TYR A 120 5.23 -7.25 -12.59
CA TYR A 120 3.98 -7.99 -12.40
C TYR A 120 3.55 -8.12 -10.95
N GLY A 121 4.48 -8.01 -10.00
CA GLY A 121 4.10 -8.04 -8.59
C GLY A 121 5.20 -7.64 -7.64
N ILE A 122 4.76 -7.33 -6.43
CA ILE A 122 5.61 -7.02 -5.28
C ILE A 122 5.20 -7.87 -4.08
N LYS A 123 6.17 -8.19 -3.22
CA LYS A 123 5.91 -8.89 -1.97
C LYS A 123 6.93 -8.48 -0.92
N SER A 124 6.48 -8.28 0.31
CA SER A 124 7.39 -8.06 1.42
C SER A 124 7.99 -9.38 1.92
N ILE A 125 9.27 -9.32 2.27
CA ILE A 125 10.02 -10.41 2.88
C ILE A 125 10.42 -9.93 4.27
N ALA A 126 9.66 -10.34 5.28
CA ALA A 126 9.98 -10.05 6.67
C ALA A 126 11.12 -10.96 7.15
N ARG A 127 12.11 -10.37 7.82
CA ARG A 127 13.26 -11.07 8.43
C ARG A 127 13.32 -10.73 9.92
N PRO A 128 12.46 -11.35 10.76
CA PRO A 128 12.30 -11.00 12.17
C PRO A 128 13.58 -11.11 13.00
N ALA A 129 14.41 -12.11 12.72
CA ALA A 129 15.65 -12.38 13.46
C ALA A 129 16.63 -11.20 13.46
N ILE A 130 16.61 -10.39 12.40
CA ILE A 130 17.47 -9.22 12.23
C ILE A 130 16.67 -7.92 12.14
N LYS A 131 15.37 -7.94 12.48
CA LYS A 131 14.50 -6.76 12.49
C LYS A 131 14.50 -5.99 11.15
N GLU A 132 14.41 -6.74 10.04
CA GLU A 132 14.45 -6.16 8.70
C GLU A 132 13.21 -6.57 7.89
N THR A 133 12.79 -5.75 6.93
CA THR A 133 11.82 -6.15 5.89
C THR A 133 12.27 -5.60 4.56
N LEU A 134 12.34 -6.48 3.56
CA LEU A 134 12.74 -6.16 2.20
C LEU A 134 11.54 -6.29 1.26
N ILE A 135 11.65 -5.75 0.06
CA ILE A 135 10.63 -5.88 -0.99
C ILE A 135 11.21 -6.67 -2.14
N ALA A 136 10.55 -7.75 -2.53
CA ALA A 136 10.81 -8.44 -3.78
C ALA A 136 9.89 -7.92 -4.88
N VAL A 137 10.45 -7.61 -6.05
CA VAL A 137 9.72 -7.19 -7.25
C VAL A 137 10.03 -8.15 -8.39
N TRP A 138 9.01 -8.74 -8.99
CA TRP A 138 9.14 -9.66 -10.12
C TRP A 138 8.33 -9.18 -11.32
N GLY A 139 8.72 -9.65 -12.50
CA GLY A 139 8.18 -9.17 -13.77
C GLY A 139 8.72 -9.95 -14.96
N GLN A 140 8.67 -9.34 -16.13
CA GLN A 140 9.16 -9.92 -17.38
C GLN A 140 10.68 -9.72 -17.52
N TYR A 141 11.43 -10.42 -16.70
CA TYR A 141 12.90 -10.45 -16.69
C TYR A 141 13.39 -11.68 -15.91
N HIS A 142 14.68 -12.02 -16.02
CA HIS A 142 15.25 -13.25 -15.45
C HIS A 142 15.47 -13.19 -13.92
N ASN A 143 15.58 -11.99 -13.36
CA ASN A 143 15.96 -11.77 -11.97
C ASN A 143 14.76 -11.36 -11.10
N ILE A 144 14.91 -11.37 -9.78
CA ILE A 144 13.98 -10.71 -8.86
C ILE A 144 14.74 -9.54 -8.25
N PHE A 145 14.16 -8.33 -8.29
CA PHE A 145 14.75 -7.18 -7.62
C PHE A 145 14.42 -7.26 -6.13
N ILE A 146 15.43 -7.01 -5.29
CA ILE A 146 15.28 -6.90 -3.85
C ILE A 146 15.59 -5.45 -3.48
N LEU A 147 14.65 -4.77 -2.84
CA LEU A 147 14.74 -3.35 -2.50
C LEU A 147 14.63 -3.14 -1.00
N ASP A 148 15.30 -2.11 -0.50
CA ASP A 148 14.97 -1.54 0.80
C ASP A 148 13.64 -0.77 0.67
N PRO A 149 12.65 -1.00 1.55
CA PRO A 149 11.36 -0.36 1.46
C PRO A 149 11.38 1.17 1.66
N ASN A 150 12.35 1.71 2.38
CA ASN A 150 12.45 3.13 2.69
C ASN A 150 13.06 3.92 1.54
N THR A 151 14.02 3.32 0.83
CA THR A 151 14.68 3.95 -0.31
C THR A 151 14.03 3.54 -1.63
N LEU A 152 13.36 2.39 -1.73
CA LEU A 152 12.92 1.79 -2.99
C LEU A 152 14.07 1.57 -3.99
N GLU A 153 15.27 1.33 -3.46
CA GLU A 153 16.52 1.06 -4.19
C GLU A 153 17.10 -0.29 -3.77
#